data_AF-A0AA49FL97-F1
#
_entry.id   AF-A0AA49FL97-F1
#
_cell.length_a   1.000
_cell.length_b   1.000
_cell.length_c   1.000
_cell.angle_alpha   90.00
_cell.angle_beta   90.00
_cell.angle_gamma   90.00
#
_symmetry.space_group_name_H-M   'P 1'
#
loop_
_entity.id
_entity.type
_entity.pdbx_description
1 polymer ?
#
loop_
_entity_poly.entity_id
_entity_poly.type
_entity_poly.pdbx_seq_one_letter_code
_entity_poly.pdbx_strand_id
1 'polypeptide(L)'
;MLNCDPETGVCSLPESSDKTAPQVPLSTLVPVARYIGDPMCSWCWGISPALKEVSTYCQIRGLDFSVHVGGLRHEWENIHRVTGQPFGFSVLDEAEFNYDTEPACRAVVAISRLQASSQVLLAFFSGINGKVFEVNDALSFIDRARL
;
A
#
# COMPACT_ATOMS: atom_id res chain seq x y z
N MET A 1 1.14 26.06 0.74
CA MET A 1 0.85 25.60 -0.64
C MET A 1 2.12 24.98 -1.19
N LEU A 2 2.06 23.75 -1.72
CA LEU A 2 3.16 23.11 -2.44
C LEU A 2 3.47 23.92 -3.71
N ASN A 3 4.74 24.06 -4.05
CA ASN A 3 5.17 24.71 -5.29
C ASN A 3 5.50 23.61 -6.32
N CYS A 4 4.60 23.39 -7.27
CA CYS A 4 4.72 22.35 -8.29
C CYS A 4 5.07 22.95 -9.64
N ASP A 5 6.13 22.45 -10.26
CA ASP A 5 6.53 22.79 -11.63
C ASP A 5 5.83 21.83 -12.62
N PRO A 6 4.96 22.35 -13.51
CA PRO A 6 4.21 21.53 -14.45
C PRO A 6 5.04 20.98 -15.63
N GLU A 7 6.23 21.53 -15.94
CA GLU A 7 7.06 20.99 -17.03
C GLU A 7 7.92 19.81 -16.57
N THR A 8 8.40 19.84 -15.34
CA THR A 8 9.24 18.76 -14.77
C THR A 8 8.47 17.75 -13.93
N GLY A 9 7.26 18.09 -13.48
CA GLY A 9 6.44 17.27 -12.59
C GLY A 9 6.94 17.23 -11.14
N VAL A 10 7.88 18.10 -10.78
CA VAL A 10 8.47 18.15 -9.43
C VAL A 10 7.67 19.09 -8.53
N CYS A 11 7.21 18.58 -7.39
CA CYS A 11 6.56 19.36 -6.35
C CYS A 11 7.48 19.54 -5.13
N SER A 12 7.69 20.79 -4.72
CA SER A 12 8.49 21.17 -3.55
C SER A 12 7.61 21.71 -2.43
N LEU A 13 7.92 21.33 -1.19
CA LEU A 13 7.27 21.90 0.00
C LEU A 13 7.84 23.30 0.26
N PRO A 14 7.02 24.29 0.67
CA PRO A 14 7.55 25.56 1.16
C PRO A 14 8.38 25.28 2.41
N GLU A 15 9.57 25.89 2.49
CA GLU A 15 10.50 25.72 3.61
C GLU A 15 9.75 25.90 4.94
N SER A 16 9.62 24.81 5.70
CA SER A 16 9.02 24.90 7.04
C SER A 16 10.00 25.66 7.92
N SER A 17 9.53 26.70 8.62
CA SER A 17 10.30 27.39 9.65
C SER A 17 10.82 26.36 10.65
N ASP A 18 12.10 26.08 10.54
CA ASP A 18 12.79 24.97 11.19
C ASP A 18 12.89 25.26 12.69
N LYS A 19 11.97 24.71 13.49
CA LYS A 19 12.27 24.48 14.90
C LYS A 19 13.23 23.29 14.89
N THR A 20 14.53 23.60 14.94
CA THR A 20 15.65 22.66 14.89
C THR A 20 15.34 21.42 15.73
N ALA A 21 14.81 20.38 15.08
CA ALA A 21 14.91 19.03 15.59
C ALA A 21 16.41 18.69 15.64
N PRO A 22 16.87 17.90 16.63
CA PRO A 22 18.26 17.45 16.67
C PRO A 22 18.61 16.83 15.31
N GLN A 23 19.51 17.50 14.59
CA GLN A 23 20.00 17.05 13.29
C GLN A 23 20.87 15.83 13.54
N VAL A 24 20.27 14.64 13.57
CA VAL A 24 21.03 13.39 13.63
C VAL A 24 21.83 13.31 12.33
N PRO A 25 23.16 13.21 12.37
CA PRO A 25 23.96 13.10 11.17
C PRO A 25 23.44 11.95 10.30
N LEU A 26 23.12 12.24 9.04
CA LEU A 26 22.56 11.27 8.09
C LEU A 26 23.47 10.03 7.93
N SER A 27 24.77 10.17 8.23
CA SER A 27 25.78 9.12 8.25
C SER A 27 25.60 8.04 9.34
N THR A 28 24.72 8.27 10.31
CA THR A 28 24.45 7.35 11.44
C THR A 28 23.14 6.57 11.27
N LEU A 29 22.35 6.89 10.24
CA LEU A 29 21.06 6.27 10.01
C LEU A 29 21.20 5.19 8.93
N VAL A 30 20.79 3.96 9.26
CA VAL A 30 20.57 2.94 8.25
C VAL A 30 19.32 3.35 7.45
N PRO A 31 19.40 3.56 6.13
CA PRO A 31 18.23 3.92 5.35
C PRO A 31 17.18 2.80 5.39
N VAL A 32 15.91 3.18 5.50
CA VAL A 32 14.78 2.24 5.47
C VAL A 32 13.97 2.40 4.18
N ALA A 33 13.80 1.31 3.45
CA ALA A 33 12.82 1.23 2.37
C ALA A 33 11.44 0.94 2.98
N ARG A 34 10.48 1.83 2.76
CA ARG A 34 9.12 1.70 3.28
C ARG A 34 8.16 1.48 2.12
N TYR A 35 7.59 0.28 2.04
CA TYR A 35 6.48 -0.02 1.15
C TYR A 35 5.17 0.34 1.82
N ILE A 36 4.33 1.13 1.14
CA ILE A 36 2.97 1.45 1.56
C ILE A 36 2.02 0.83 0.55
N GLY A 37 1.12 -0.03 1.00
CA GLY A 37 0.16 -0.69 0.11
C GLY A 37 -1.04 -1.25 0.85
N ASP A 38 -2.07 -1.62 0.11
CA ASP A 38 -3.26 -2.27 0.65
C ASP A 38 -3.23 -3.77 0.32
N PRO A 39 -3.50 -4.67 1.28
CA PRO A 39 -3.51 -6.12 1.04
C PRO A 39 -4.57 -6.62 0.05
N MET A 40 -5.53 -5.78 -0.31
CA MET A 40 -6.60 -6.04 -1.28
C MET A 40 -6.46 -5.21 -2.56
N CYS A 41 -5.33 -4.50 -2.76
CA CYS A 41 -5.06 -3.73 -3.97
C CYS A 41 -4.48 -4.62 -5.08
N SER A 42 -5.13 -4.61 -6.24
CA SER A 42 -4.69 -5.39 -7.41
C SER A 42 -3.31 -4.96 -7.93
N TRP A 43 -2.97 -3.67 -7.87
CA TRP A 43 -1.63 -3.19 -8.22
C TRP A 43 -0.58 -3.62 -7.18
N CYS A 44 -0.94 -3.66 -5.89
CA CYS A 44 -0.08 -4.20 -4.84
C CYS A 44 0.19 -5.70 -5.04
N TRP A 45 -0.81 -6.44 -5.52
CA TRP A 45 -0.63 -7.83 -5.95
C TRP A 45 0.30 -7.94 -7.17
N GLY A 46 0.06 -7.15 -8.22
CA GLY A 46 0.85 -7.18 -9.45
C GLY A 46 2.34 -6.88 -9.25
N ILE A 47 2.67 -5.99 -8.31
CA ILE A 47 4.08 -5.66 -7.97
C ILE A 47 4.69 -6.62 -6.92
N SER A 48 3.94 -7.58 -6.40
CA SER A 48 4.43 -8.47 -5.32
C SER A 48 5.71 -9.25 -5.66
N PRO A 49 6.00 -9.68 -6.92
CA PRO A 49 7.28 -10.30 -7.25
C PRO A 49 8.45 -9.31 -7.09
N ALA A 50 8.31 -8.09 -7.64
CA ALA A 50 9.32 -7.05 -7.54
C ALA A 50 9.55 -6.61 -6.09
N LEU A 51 8.50 -6.56 -5.25
CA LEU A 51 8.66 -6.26 -3.83
C LEU A 51 9.49 -7.31 -3.07
N LYS A 52 9.36 -8.59 -3.43
CA LYS A 52 10.19 -9.66 -2.85
C LYS A 52 11.66 -9.47 -3.23
N GLU A 53 11.93 -9.07 -4.47
CA GLU A 53 13.29 -8.74 -4.93
C GLU A 53 13.85 -7.53 -4.18
N VAL A 54 13.07 -6.46 -4.02
CA VAL A 54 13.47 -5.27 -3.25
C VAL A 54 13.75 -5.62 -1.79
N SER A 55 12.87 -6.38 -1.13
CA SER A 55 13.08 -6.84 0.25
C SER A 55 14.36 -7.67 0.38
N THR A 56 14.64 -8.54 -0.59
CA THR A 56 15.87 -9.36 -0.62
C THR A 56 17.10 -8.49 -0.82
N TYR A 57 17.03 -7.53 -1.74
CA TYR A 57 18.09 -6.56 -1.98
C TYR A 57 18.41 -5.75 -0.72
N CYS A 58 17.39 -5.24 -0.02
CA CYS A 58 17.56 -4.51 1.23
C CYS A 58 18.29 -5.37 2.26
N GLN A 59 17.87 -6.63 2.43
CA GLN A 59 18.51 -7.57 3.35
C GLN A 59 20.00 -7.81 3.02
N ILE A 60 20.33 -8.02 1.74
CA ILE A 60 21.71 -8.25 1.28
C ILE A 60 22.59 -7.01 1.50
N ARG A 61 22.01 -5.82 1.39
CA ARG A 61 22.71 -4.53 1.48
C ARG A 61 22.73 -3.95 2.88
N GLY A 62 22.15 -4.63 3.87
CA GLY A 62 22.03 -4.13 5.24
C GLY A 62 21.15 -2.87 5.34
N LEU A 63 20.16 -2.74 4.46
CA LEU A 63 19.13 -1.70 4.52
C LEU A 63 17.91 -2.25 5.26
N ASP A 64 17.24 -1.41 6.03
CA ASP A 64 15.98 -1.80 6.65
C ASP A 64 14.88 -1.82 5.59
N PHE A 65 13.91 -2.71 5.78
CA PHE A 65 12.71 -2.80 4.93
C PHE A 65 11.47 -2.90 5.82
N SER A 66 10.42 -2.16 5.47
CA SER A 66 9.17 -2.15 6.24
C SER A 66 7.94 -2.07 5.34
N VAL A 67 6.88 -2.78 5.74
CA VAL A 67 5.57 -2.76 5.07
C VAL A 67 4.60 -1.99 5.95
N HIS A 68 3.90 -1.04 5.35
CA HIS A 68 2.84 -0.24 5.96
C HIS A 68 1.58 -0.37 5.12
N VAL A 69 0.43 -0.29 5.79
CA VAL A 69 -0.86 -0.42 5.13
C VAL A 69 -1.62 0.90 5.12
N GLY A 70 -2.28 1.18 4.01
CA GLY A 70 -3.17 2.33 3.82
C GLY A 70 -4.38 1.90 3.03
N GLY A 71 -5.56 1.93 3.66
CA GLY A 71 -6.81 1.44 3.09
C GLY A 71 -7.17 2.13 1.75
N LEU A 72 -7.76 1.40 0.81
CA LEU A 72 -8.12 1.90 -0.53
C LEU A 72 -9.31 2.85 -0.57
N ARG A 73 -10.20 2.80 0.43
CA ARG A 73 -11.45 3.59 0.44
C ARG A 73 -11.18 5.10 0.32
N HIS A 74 -10.24 5.60 1.12
CA HIS A 74 -9.92 7.02 1.15
C HIS A 74 -9.14 7.47 -0.10
N GLU A 75 -8.48 6.54 -0.78
CA GLU A 75 -7.69 6.84 -1.97
C GLU A 75 -8.57 7.02 -3.22
N TRP A 76 -9.71 6.33 -3.33
CA TRP A 76 -10.66 6.57 -4.42
C TRP A 76 -11.24 7.99 -4.36
N GLU A 77 -11.58 8.46 -3.15
CA GLU A 77 -12.03 9.83 -2.89
C GLU A 77 -10.92 10.84 -3.23
N ASN A 78 -9.69 10.53 -2.86
CA ASN A 78 -8.53 11.38 -3.09
C ASN A 78 -8.13 11.48 -4.58
N ILE A 79 -8.09 10.36 -5.31
CA ILE A 79 -7.81 10.32 -6.75
C ILE A 79 -8.89 11.06 -7.53
N HIS A 80 -10.17 10.83 -7.22
CA HIS A 80 -11.27 11.59 -7.83
C HIS A 80 -11.08 13.10 -7.63
N ARG A 81 -10.80 13.53 -6.39
CA ARG A 81 -10.58 14.94 -6.05
C ARG A 81 -9.39 15.56 -6.78
N VAL A 82 -8.28 14.82 -6.93
CA VAL A 82 -7.03 15.35 -7.51
C VAL A 82 -7.03 15.28 -9.03
N THR A 83 -7.61 14.24 -9.63
CA THR A 83 -7.47 13.95 -11.07
C THR A 83 -8.74 14.23 -11.88
N GLY A 84 -9.90 14.38 -11.22
CA GLY A 84 -11.20 14.50 -11.88
C GLY A 84 -11.68 13.22 -12.57
N GLN A 85 -10.95 12.10 -12.45
CA GLN A 85 -11.38 10.83 -13.02
C GLN A 85 -12.71 10.39 -12.41
N PRO A 86 -13.68 9.93 -13.23
CA PRO A 86 -14.96 9.49 -12.73
C PRO A 86 -14.81 8.15 -11.99
N PHE A 87 -15.22 8.12 -10.72
CA PHE A 87 -15.33 6.91 -9.91
C PHE A 87 -16.80 6.63 -9.58
N GLY A 88 -17.21 5.37 -9.70
CA GLY A 88 -18.52 4.91 -9.26
C GLY A 88 -18.46 4.54 -7.78
N PHE A 89 -18.72 5.48 -6.88
CA PHE A 89 -18.69 5.23 -5.43
C PHE A 89 -19.85 4.37 -4.92
N SER A 90 -20.98 4.37 -5.65
CA SER A 90 -22.19 3.62 -5.28
C SER A 90 -21.96 2.12 -5.17
N VAL A 91 -20.97 1.57 -5.89
CA VAL A 91 -20.61 0.15 -5.79
C VAL A 91 -20.13 -0.21 -4.37
N LEU A 92 -19.52 0.74 -3.64
CA LEU A 92 -19.03 0.57 -2.27
C LEU A 92 -20.14 0.57 -1.22
N ASP A 93 -21.36 0.95 -1.60
CA ASP A 93 -22.55 1.05 -0.75
C ASP A 93 -23.53 -0.12 -0.97
N GLU A 94 -23.26 -0.99 -1.95
CA GLU A 94 -24.09 -2.17 -2.22
C GLU A 94 -23.98 -3.18 -1.08
N ALA A 95 -25.13 -3.63 -0.57
CA ALA A 95 -25.20 -4.53 0.60
C ALA A 95 -24.46 -5.87 0.38
N GLU A 96 -24.30 -6.29 -0.87
CA GLU A 96 -23.60 -7.52 -1.27
C GLU A 96 -22.13 -7.28 -1.66
N PHE A 97 -21.67 -6.03 -1.77
CA PHE A 97 -20.28 -5.69 -2.13
C PHE A 97 -19.51 -5.15 -0.92
N ASN A 98 -18.86 -6.04 -0.18
CA ASN A 98 -17.99 -5.66 0.92
C ASN A 98 -16.53 -5.48 0.45
N TYR A 99 -16.18 -4.28 -0.02
CA TYR A 99 -14.79 -3.89 -0.30
C TYR A 99 -14.17 -3.14 0.89
N ASP A 100 -14.44 -3.63 2.10
CA ASP A 100 -13.79 -3.15 3.31
C ASP A 100 -12.40 -3.79 3.44
N THR A 101 -11.37 -3.00 3.11
CA THR A 101 -9.98 -3.40 3.22
C THR A 101 -9.39 -3.19 4.61
N GLU A 102 -10.14 -2.54 5.51
CA GLU A 102 -9.69 -2.23 6.86
C GLU A 102 -9.43 -3.51 7.69
N PRO A 103 -10.27 -4.58 7.66
CA PRO A 103 -9.98 -5.82 8.36
C PRO A 103 -8.67 -6.48 7.90
N ALA A 104 -8.42 -6.47 6.58
CA ALA A 104 -7.18 -6.99 6.01
C ALA A 104 -5.97 -6.16 6.44
N CYS A 105 -6.07 -4.82 6.37
CA CYS A 105 -5.04 -3.90 6.85
C CYS A 105 -4.76 -4.11 8.35
N ARG A 106 -5.80 -4.21 9.16
CA ARG A 106 -5.69 -4.43 10.61
C ARG A 106 -5.04 -5.77 10.94
N ALA A 107 -5.28 -6.82 10.16
CA ALA A 107 -4.60 -8.09 10.30
C ALA A 107 -3.08 -7.94 10.09
N VAL A 108 -2.66 -7.18 9.07
CA VAL A 108 -1.23 -6.90 8.81
C VAL A 108 -0.61 -6.10 9.98
N VAL A 109 -1.32 -5.11 10.51
CA VAL A 109 -0.87 -4.34 11.70
C VAL A 109 -0.79 -5.22 12.94
N ALA A 110 -1.70 -6.17 13.12
CA ALA A 110 -1.65 -7.12 14.24
C ALA A 110 -0.39 -7.99 14.15
N ILE A 111 -0.09 -8.54 12.97
CA ILE A 111 1.12 -9.34 12.75
C ILE A 111 2.39 -8.50 12.93
N SER A 112 2.41 -7.24 12.46
CA SER A 112 3.59 -6.37 12.63
C SER A 112 3.91 -6.07 14.10
N ARG A 113 2.92 -6.17 15.00
CA ARG A 113 3.11 -6.03 16.46
C ARG A 113 3.56 -7.34 17.12
N LEU A 114 3.26 -8.48 16.53
CA LEU A 114 3.61 -9.81 17.05
C LEU A 114 4.95 -10.33 16.51
N GLN A 115 5.34 -9.88 15.33
CA GLN A 115 6.53 -10.37 14.61
C GLN A 115 7.35 -9.19 14.09
N ALA A 116 8.64 -9.15 14.43
CA ALA A 116 9.55 -8.08 14.01
C ALA A 116 10.16 -8.30 12.61
N SER A 117 10.02 -9.51 12.03
CA SER A 117 10.60 -9.82 10.72
C SER A 117 9.80 -9.18 9.59
N SER A 118 10.45 -8.32 8.82
CA SER A 118 9.89 -7.69 7.64
C SER A 118 9.60 -8.70 6.52
N GLN A 119 10.37 -9.78 6.42
CA GLN A 119 10.10 -10.89 5.50
C GLN A 119 8.80 -11.63 5.88
N VAL A 120 8.58 -11.92 7.16
CA VAL A 120 7.33 -12.54 7.64
C VAL A 120 6.15 -11.61 7.37
N LEU A 121 6.31 -10.31 7.61
CA LEU A 121 5.27 -9.32 7.35
C LEU A 121 4.93 -9.21 5.85
N LEU A 122 5.95 -9.18 4.98
CA LEU A 122 5.76 -9.16 3.52
C LEU A 122 5.11 -10.45 3.01
N ALA A 123 5.50 -11.61 3.56
CA ALA A 123 4.89 -12.89 3.23
C ALA A 123 3.42 -12.93 3.64
N PHE A 124 3.08 -12.45 4.84
CA PHE A 124 1.70 -12.35 5.33
C PHE A 124 0.86 -11.41 4.46
N PHE A 125 1.38 -10.21 4.16
CA PHE A 125 0.75 -9.25 3.24
C PHE A 125 0.49 -9.87 1.86
N SER A 126 1.49 -10.54 1.27
CA SER A 126 1.36 -11.21 -0.03
C SER A 126 0.37 -12.39 0.02
N GLY A 127 0.29 -13.09 1.15
CA GLY A 127 -0.65 -14.19 1.36
C GLY A 127 -2.11 -13.73 1.36
N ILE A 128 -2.41 -12.56 1.92
CA ILE A 128 -3.76 -11.96 1.81
C ILE A 128 -4.10 -11.64 0.36
N ASN A 129 -3.17 -11.00 -0.38
CA ASN A 129 -3.39 -10.70 -1.80
C ASN A 129 -3.68 -11.97 -2.62
N GLY A 130 -2.90 -13.04 -2.45
CA GLY A 130 -3.12 -14.29 -3.15
C GLY A 130 -4.48 -14.92 -2.85
N LYS A 131 -5.02 -14.76 -1.63
CA LYS A 131 -6.37 -15.21 -1.31
C LYS A 131 -7.47 -14.40 -2.02
N VAL A 132 -7.24 -13.11 -2.24
CA VAL A 132 -8.19 -12.23 -2.93
C VAL A 132 -8.17 -12.44 -4.45
N PHE A 133 -6.99 -12.66 -5.03
CA PHE A 133 -6.79 -12.61 -6.49
C PHE A 133 -6.48 -13.97 -7.15
N GLU A 134 -5.91 -14.96 -6.45
CA GLU A 134 -5.62 -16.30 -7.00
C GLU A 134 -6.60 -17.37 -6.52
N VAL A 135 -6.98 -17.37 -5.24
CA VAL A 135 -7.77 -18.46 -4.62
C VAL A 135 -9.27 -18.15 -4.61
N ASN A 136 -9.71 -17.12 -5.32
CA ASN A 136 -11.10 -16.69 -5.34
C ASN A 136 -11.91 -17.50 -6.37
N ASP A 137 -12.08 -18.80 -6.09
CA ASP A 137 -12.95 -19.72 -6.84
C ASP A 137 -14.45 -19.35 -6.76
N ALA A 138 -14.80 -18.25 -6.09
CA ALA A 138 -16.16 -17.71 -6.05
C ALA A 138 -16.61 -17.05 -7.38
N LEU A 139 -15.69 -16.71 -8.29
CA LEU A 139 -16.06 -16.18 -9.62
C LEU A 139 -16.57 -17.27 -10.58
N SER A 140 -16.40 -18.55 -10.25
CA SER A 140 -17.03 -19.66 -11.00
C SER A 140 -18.56 -19.74 -10.83
N PHE A 141 -19.14 -18.89 -9.97
CA PHE A 141 -20.59 -18.81 -9.74
C PHE A 141 -21.31 -17.80 -10.65
N ILE A 142 -20.61 -16.77 -11.16
CA ILE A 142 -21.21 -15.74 -12.03
C ILE A 142 -21.42 -16.26 -13.46
N ASP A 143 -20.60 -17.22 -13.92
CA ASP A 143 -20.74 -17.82 -15.26
C ASP A 143 -21.92 -18.82 -15.39
N ARG A 144 -22.54 -19.26 -14.29
CA ARG A 144 -23.69 -20.20 -14.33
C ARG A 144 -25.07 -19.55 -14.22
N ALA A 145 -25.14 -18.23 -14.03
CA ALA A 145 -26.41 -17.48 -13.98
C ALA A 145 -26.81 -16.86 -15.33
N ARG A 146 -26.07 -17.17 -16.41
CA ARG A 146 -26.41 -16.80 -17.79
C ARG A 146 -26.49 -18.03 -18.70
N LEU A 147 -27.47 -18.90 -18.45
CA LEU A 147 -28.11 -19.77 -19.44
C LEU A 147 -29.59 -19.93 -19.09
#